data_AF-A0A7V3MBX2-F1
#
_entry.id   AF-A0A7V3MBX2-F1
#
_cell.length_a   1.000
_cell.length_b   1.000
_cell.length_c   1.000
_cell.angle_alpha   90.00
_cell.angle_beta   90.00
_cell.angle_gamma   90.00
#
_symmetry.space_group_name_H-M   'P 1'
#
loop_
_entity.id
_entity.type
_entity.pdbx_description
1 polymer ?
#
loop_
_entity_poly.entity_id
_entity_poly.type
_entity_poly.pdbx_seq_one_letter_code
_entity_poly.pdbx_strand_id
1 'polypeptide(L)'
;MDRGREGFKPAVHPDALILPLRWRKPRMIFVDSMSDLFHEEIPLWFIQEVFAVMREAHWHIFQVLTKRSGRLLELAHEIKWPPNVWMGVSVETSRYLYRIDHLRRVPAALRFISFEPLLGPMPDMDLTGIDWIIVGGESGPGARPMKEEWVIGIRDQYA
;
A
#
# COMPACT_ATOMS: atom_id res chain seq x y z
N MET A 1 30.69 -19.29 -6.44
CA MET A 1 30.66 -18.02 -5.68
C MET A 1 29.24 -17.50 -5.76
N ASP A 2 28.50 -17.68 -4.67
CA ASP A 2 27.06 -17.42 -4.56
C ASP A 2 26.85 -15.94 -4.22
N ARG A 3 26.36 -15.12 -5.17
CA ARG A 3 26.04 -13.69 -4.99
C ARG A 3 24.52 -13.48 -5.04
N GLY A 4 23.78 -14.20 -4.20
CA GLY A 4 22.30 -14.19 -4.25
C GLY A 4 21.58 -14.06 -2.90
N ARG A 5 22.27 -13.82 -1.78
CA ARG A 5 21.65 -13.83 -0.45
C ARG A 5 22.14 -12.73 0.50
N GLU A 6 22.36 -11.53 0.00
CA GLU A 6 22.29 -10.36 0.89
C GLU A 6 20.88 -9.80 0.80
N GLY A 7 20.09 -10.02 1.85
CA GLY A 7 18.76 -9.44 1.97
C GLY A 7 18.84 -7.92 1.78
N PHE A 8 17.95 -7.38 0.94
CA PHE A 8 17.85 -5.94 0.72
C PHE A 8 17.59 -5.26 2.07
N LYS A 9 18.57 -4.49 2.57
CA LYS A 9 18.37 -3.65 3.75
C LYS A 9 17.60 -2.40 3.31
N PRO A 10 16.45 -2.08 3.91
CA PRO A 10 15.77 -0.83 3.68
C PRO A 10 16.75 0.33 3.96
N ALA A 11 16.95 1.18 2.95
CA ALA A 11 17.72 2.40 3.08
C ALA A 11 16.75 3.59 3.13
N VAL A 12 16.96 4.48 4.09
CA VAL A 12 16.23 5.75 4.15
C VAL A 12 16.96 6.79 3.30
N HIS A 13 16.20 7.56 2.51
CA HIS A 13 16.74 8.63 1.66
C HIS A 13 16.10 9.97 2.01
N PRO A 14 16.53 10.66 3.09
CA PRO A 14 15.93 11.93 3.52
C PRO A 14 15.93 13.00 2.43
N ASP A 15 16.96 13.05 1.58
CA ASP A 15 17.05 14.03 0.50
C ASP A 15 15.95 13.85 -0.57
N ALA A 16 15.43 12.63 -0.71
CA ALA A 16 14.32 12.35 -1.62
C ALA A 16 12.96 12.83 -1.07
N LEU A 17 12.85 13.00 0.25
CA LEU A 17 11.60 13.41 0.91
C LEU A 17 11.13 14.79 0.45
N ILE A 18 12.04 15.71 0.13
CA ILE A 18 11.66 17.06 -0.29
C ILE A 18 11.30 17.18 -1.78
N LEU A 19 11.47 16.11 -2.57
CA LEU A 19 11.20 16.16 -4.01
C LEU A 19 9.76 16.53 -4.36
N PRO A 20 8.72 15.98 -3.70
CA PRO A 20 7.33 16.37 -3.96
C PRO A 20 7.09 17.87 -3.75
N LEU A 21 7.73 18.49 -2.76
CA LEU A 21 7.58 19.93 -2.50
C LEU A 21 8.12 20.80 -3.64
N ARG A 22 9.06 20.28 -4.44
CA ARG A 22 9.65 21.02 -5.58
C ARG A 22 8.80 20.91 -6.85
N TRP A 23 7.91 19.93 -6.94
CA TRP A 23 7.12 19.68 -8.15
C TRP A 23 5.85 20.53 -8.17
N ARG A 24 5.84 21.61 -8.96
CA ARG A 24 4.72 22.57 -9.02
C ARG A 24 3.42 22.03 -9.63
N LYS A 25 3.50 21.05 -10.54
CA LYS A 25 2.32 20.48 -11.19
C LYS A 25 1.75 19.35 -10.33
N PRO A 26 0.43 19.31 -10.06
CA PRO A 26 -0.23 18.18 -9.41
C PRO A 26 0.13 16.84 -10.05
N ARG A 27 0.29 15.81 -9.21
CA ARG A 27 0.73 14.46 -9.59
C ARG A 27 0.07 13.44 -8.67
N MET A 28 -0.18 12.25 -9.23
CA MET A 28 -0.34 11.02 -8.48
C MET A 28 1.05 10.42 -8.25
N ILE A 29 1.43 10.21 -7.00
CA ILE A 29 2.75 9.70 -6.61
C ILE A 29 2.57 8.37 -5.90
N PHE A 30 3.15 7.30 -6.45
CA PHE A 30 3.23 6.02 -5.76
C PHE A 30 4.50 5.98 -4.91
N VAL A 31 4.32 5.83 -3.60
CA VAL A 31 5.38 5.95 -2.59
C VAL A 31 5.95 4.57 -2.30
N ASP A 32 7.27 4.49 -2.15
CA ASP A 32 7.97 3.24 -1.82
C ASP A 32 7.68 2.10 -2.80
N SER A 33 7.71 2.40 -4.10
CA SER A 33 7.30 1.47 -5.17
C SER A 33 8.04 0.13 -5.21
N MET A 34 9.21 0.04 -4.57
CA MET A 34 10.04 -1.17 -4.47
C MET A 34 10.41 -1.50 -3.02
N SER A 35 9.80 -0.84 -2.04
CA SER A 35 10.05 -0.97 -0.59
C SER A 35 8.72 -1.04 0.17
N ASP A 36 8.77 -1.02 1.50
CA ASP A 36 7.56 -0.98 2.33
C ASP A 36 7.78 0.01 3.48
N LEU A 37 7.04 1.13 3.47
CA LEU A 37 7.15 2.20 4.47
C LEU A 37 6.95 1.70 5.90
N PHE A 38 6.15 0.64 6.06
CA PHE A 38 5.82 0.02 7.33
C PHE A 38 6.65 -1.24 7.58
N HIS A 39 7.86 -1.35 7.01
CA HIS A 39 8.81 -2.38 7.43
C HIS A 39 9.26 -2.15 8.89
N GLU A 40 9.58 -3.22 9.61
CA GLU A 40 9.93 -3.15 11.04
C GLU A 40 11.21 -2.34 11.33
N GLU A 41 12.14 -2.36 10.38
CA GLU A 41 13.40 -1.60 10.43
C GLU A 41 13.22 -0.11 10.12
N ILE A 42 12.06 0.33 9.61
CA ILE A 42 11.78 1.75 9.37
C ILE A 42 11.30 2.38 10.68
N PRO A 43 12.02 3.38 11.22
CA PRO A 43 11.66 3.98 12.51
C PRO A 43 10.44 4.90 12.38
N LEU A 44 9.64 4.99 13.44
CA LEU A 44 8.41 5.80 13.48
C LEU A 44 8.66 7.26 13.08
N TRP A 45 9.75 7.88 13.55
CA TRP A 45 10.06 9.27 13.22
C TRP A 45 10.19 9.50 11.70
N PHE A 46 10.73 8.52 10.96
CA PHE A 46 10.88 8.63 9.51
C PHE A 46 9.52 8.51 8.80
N ILE A 47 8.66 7.62 9.28
CA ILE A 47 7.27 7.52 8.79
C ILE A 47 6.55 8.84 9.03
N GLN A 48 6.69 9.43 10.23
CA GLN A 48 6.07 10.73 10.54
C GLN A 48 6.58 11.86 9.64
N GLU A 49 7.87 11.91 9.33
CA GLU A 49 8.47 12.85 8.36
C GLU A 49 7.91 12.66 6.95
N VAL A 50 7.80 11.41 6.47
CA VAL A 50 7.20 11.08 5.17
C VAL A 50 5.76 11.63 5.09
N PHE A 51 4.93 11.36 6.11
CA PHE A 51 3.56 11.86 6.16
C PHE A 51 3.49 13.39 6.33
N ALA A 52 4.46 14.01 7.01
CA ALA A 52 4.54 15.46 7.13
C ALA A 52 4.76 16.12 5.76
N VAL A 53 5.67 15.58 4.95
CA VAL A 53 5.89 16.02 3.56
C VAL A 53 4.64 15.83 2.72
N MET A 54 3.99 14.66 2.79
CA MET A 54 2.77 14.40 2.01
C MET A 54 1.68 15.42 2.32
N ARG A 55 1.54 15.78 3.60
CA ARG A 55 0.60 16.80 4.06
C ARG A 55 0.96 18.19 3.55
N GLU A 56 2.24 18.56 3.57
CA GLU A 56 2.69 19.88 3.08
C GLU A 56 2.51 20.00 1.56
N ALA A 57 2.82 18.93 0.83
CA ALA A 57 2.64 18.78 -0.60
C ALA A 57 1.18 18.48 -1.01
N HIS A 58 0.23 19.16 -0.38
CA HIS A 58 -1.23 18.96 -0.50
C HIS A 58 -1.80 19.02 -1.93
N TRP A 59 -1.08 19.57 -2.91
CA TRP A 59 -1.48 19.58 -4.32
C TRP A 59 -1.16 18.28 -5.08
N HIS A 60 -0.48 17.34 -4.43
CA HIS A 60 -0.28 15.97 -4.92
C HIS A 60 -1.20 15.01 -4.21
N ILE A 61 -1.47 13.88 -4.87
CA ILE A 61 -2.05 12.70 -4.24
C ILE A 61 -0.95 11.68 -4.07
N PHE A 62 -0.86 11.09 -2.88
CA PHE A 62 0.12 10.07 -2.54
C PHE A 62 -0.58 8.73 -2.36
N GLN A 63 -0.23 7.76 -3.18
CA GLN A 63 -0.65 6.38 -3.02
C GLN A 63 0.42 5.62 -2.24
N VAL A 64 0.06 5.09 -1.07
CA VAL A 64 0.94 4.31 -0.20
C VAL A 64 0.37 2.90 -0.09
N LEU A 65 1.21 1.88 -0.28
CA LEU A 65 0.80 0.47 -0.25
C LEU A 65 1.74 -0.32 0.67
N THR A 66 1.19 -1.21 1.48
CA THR A 66 2.00 -2.05 2.39
C THR A 66 1.48 -3.48 2.50
N LYS A 67 2.38 -4.43 2.76
CA LYS A 67 2.05 -5.80 3.19
C LYS A 67 2.07 -5.95 4.72
N ARG A 68 2.60 -4.95 5.43
CA ARG A 68 2.81 -4.93 6.89
C ARG A 68 1.63 -4.28 7.62
N SER A 69 0.41 -4.75 7.31
CA SER A 69 -0.84 -4.14 7.83
C SER A 69 -0.93 -4.11 9.36
N GLY A 70 -0.30 -5.05 10.06
CA GLY A 70 -0.23 -5.05 11.52
C GLY A 70 0.56 -3.86 12.08
N ARG A 71 1.71 -3.56 11.49
CA ARG A 71 2.53 -2.40 11.85
C ARG A 71 1.87 -1.08 11.43
N LEU A 72 1.22 -1.06 10.26
CA LEU A 72 0.36 0.04 9.87
C LEU A 72 -0.70 0.34 10.94
N LEU A 73 -1.43 -0.69 11.38
CA LEU A 73 -2.48 -0.55 12.40
C LEU A 73 -1.91 -0.08 13.75
N GLU A 74 -0.78 -0.65 14.17
CA GLU A 74 -0.07 -0.27 15.38
C GLU A 74 0.29 1.22 15.35
N LEU A 75 0.88 1.71 14.26
CA LEU A 75 1.37 3.08 14.16
C LEU A 75 0.32 4.10 13.70
N ALA A 76 -0.88 3.66 13.31
CA ALA A 76 -1.90 4.52 12.71
C ALA A 76 -2.28 5.72 13.58
N HIS A 77 -2.26 5.57 14.90
CA HIS A 77 -2.58 6.63 15.87
C HIS A 77 -1.44 7.64 16.08
N GLU A 78 -0.22 7.28 15.69
CA GLU A 78 0.98 8.14 15.76
C GLU A 78 1.16 8.99 14.50
N ILE A 79 0.32 8.78 13.48
CA ILE A 79 0.39 9.45 12.19
C ILE A 79 -0.68 10.53 12.09
N LYS A 80 -0.29 11.73 11.66
CA LYS A 80 -1.23 12.81 11.31
C LYS A 80 -1.65 12.64 9.84
N TRP A 81 -2.74 11.93 9.61
CA TRP A 81 -3.24 11.57 8.28
C TRP A 81 -3.72 12.78 7.47
N PRO A 82 -3.09 13.09 6.32
CA PRO A 82 -3.58 14.14 5.45
C PRO A 82 -4.61 13.59 4.44
N PRO A 83 -5.56 14.42 3.96
CA PRO A 83 -6.64 13.97 3.09
C PRO A 83 -6.18 13.53 1.70
N ASN A 84 -4.97 13.92 1.29
CA ASN A 84 -4.38 13.61 0.00
C ASN A 84 -3.52 12.32 0.00
N VAL A 85 -3.59 11.52 1.07
CA VAL A 85 -2.98 10.19 1.13
C VAL A 85 -4.04 9.12 0.91
N TRP A 86 -3.82 8.31 -0.11
CA TRP A 86 -4.54 7.08 -0.38
C TRP A 86 -3.75 5.94 0.23
N MET A 87 -4.27 5.33 1.29
CA MET A 87 -3.59 4.27 2.02
C MET A 87 -4.16 2.92 1.60
N GLY A 88 -3.31 1.97 1.25
CA GLY A 88 -3.76 0.65 0.87
C GLY A 88 -2.92 -0.49 1.41
N VAL A 89 -3.51 -1.69 1.30
CA VAL A 89 -2.84 -2.94 1.63
C VAL A 89 -2.85 -3.88 0.43
N SER A 90 -1.76 -4.62 0.25
CA SER A 90 -1.70 -5.71 -0.72
C SER A 90 -2.32 -6.97 -0.12
N VAL A 91 -3.14 -7.67 -0.90
CA VAL A 91 -3.80 -8.93 -0.50
C VAL A 91 -3.68 -9.93 -1.65
N GLU A 92 -2.67 -10.80 -1.59
CA GLU A 92 -2.37 -11.69 -2.72
C GLU A 92 -3.20 -12.98 -2.71
N THR A 93 -3.61 -13.44 -1.53
CA THR A 93 -4.41 -14.66 -1.32
C THR A 93 -5.39 -14.48 -0.16
N SER A 94 -6.40 -15.34 -0.06
CA SER A 94 -7.38 -15.33 1.04
C SER A 94 -6.75 -15.46 2.44
N ARG A 95 -5.53 -16.00 2.55
CA ARG A 95 -4.75 -16.02 3.81
C ARG A 95 -4.52 -14.63 4.37
N TYR A 96 -4.53 -13.59 3.54
CA TYR A 96 -4.22 -12.21 3.91
C TYR A 96 -5.45 -11.30 4.00
N LEU A 97 -6.67 -11.84 3.99
CA LEU A 97 -7.90 -11.03 4.13
C LEU A 97 -7.92 -10.19 5.40
N TYR A 98 -7.31 -10.67 6.49
CA TYR A 98 -7.16 -9.91 7.75
C TYR A 98 -6.48 -8.54 7.57
N ARG A 99 -5.73 -8.33 6.48
CA ARG A 99 -5.11 -7.02 6.19
C ARG A 99 -6.16 -5.97 5.86
N ILE A 100 -7.29 -6.36 5.27
CA ILE A 100 -8.43 -5.49 4.99
C ILE A 100 -9.02 -4.98 6.31
N ASP A 101 -9.22 -5.86 7.29
CA ASP A 101 -9.74 -5.49 8.61
C ASP A 101 -8.82 -4.51 9.34
N HIS A 102 -7.49 -4.71 9.22
CA HIS A 102 -6.52 -3.74 9.72
C HIS A 102 -6.66 -2.38 9.02
N LEU A 103 -6.75 -2.35 7.69
CA LEU A 103 -6.87 -1.11 6.91
C LEU A 103 -8.13 -0.33 7.28
N ARG A 104 -9.28 -1.01 7.46
CA ARG A 104 -10.55 -0.38 7.83
C ARG A 104 -10.49 0.39 9.15
N ARG A 105 -9.56 0.03 10.04
CA ARG A 105 -9.33 0.69 11.33
C ARG A 105 -8.34 1.87 11.24
N VAL A 106 -7.68 2.05 10.10
CA VAL A 106 -6.75 3.16 9.87
C VAL A 106 -7.55 4.41 9.51
N PRO A 107 -7.29 5.60 10.09
CA PRO A 107 -8.06 6.82 9.82
C PRO A 107 -7.60 7.56 8.55
N ALA A 108 -7.32 6.82 7.46
CA ALA A 108 -7.02 7.41 6.17
C ALA A 108 -8.30 7.94 5.50
N ALA A 109 -8.18 9.05 4.76
CA ALA A 109 -9.31 9.65 4.04
C ALA A 109 -9.77 8.78 2.86
N LEU A 110 -8.84 8.07 2.22
CA LEU A 110 -9.13 7.07 1.19
C LEU A 110 -8.37 5.78 1.51
N ARG A 111 -9.10 4.65 1.50
CA ARG A 111 -8.58 3.31 1.72
C ARG A 111 -8.74 2.48 0.45
N PHE A 112 -7.66 1.87 -0.02
CA PHE A 112 -7.71 1.00 -1.19
C PHE A 112 -7.10 -0.38 -0.95
N ILE A 113 -7.52 -1.37 -1.72
CA ILE A 113 -6.94 -2.71 -1.70
C ILE A 113 -6.25 -2.97 -3.03
N SER A 114 -5.06 -3.55 -2.99
CA SER A 114 -4.40 -4.10 -4.17
C SER A 114 -4.39 -5.62 -4.08
N PHE A 115 -5.22 -6.26 -4.90
CA PHE A 115 -5.16 -7.69 -5.18
C PHE A 115 -4.18 -7.95 -6.33
N GLU A 116 -2.91 -7.58 -6.13
CA GLU A 116 -1.86 -7.71 -7.13
C GLU A 116 -0.55 -8.25 -6.51
N PRO A 117 -0.06 -9.42 -6.96
CA PRO A 117 -0.78 -10.35 -7.85
C PRO A 117 -1.96 -11.04 -7.15
N LEU A 118 -3.07 -11.23 -7.86
CA LEU A 118 -4.19 -12.06 -7.42
C LEU A 118 -3.86 -13.54 -7.65
N LEU A 119 -3.64 -14.28 -6.56
CA LEU A 119 -3.14 -15.67 -6.60
C LEU A 119 -4.20 -16.72 -6.21
N GLY A 120 -5.47 -16.31 -6.09
CA GLY A 120 -6.58 -17.20 -5.78
C GLY A 120 -7.89 -16.45 -5.54
N PRO A 121 -9.01 -17.15 -5.32
CA PRO A 121 -10.29 -16.52 -5.01
C PRO A 121 -10.26 -15.79 -3.66
N MET A 122 -11.05 -14.74 -3.54
CA MET A 122 -11.19 -13.91 -2.34
C MET A 122 -12.64 -13.96 -1.83
N PRO A 123 -13.06 -15.03 -1.15
CA PRO A 123 -14.43 -15.13 -0.63
C PRO A 123 -14.63 -14.28 0.63
N ASP A 124 -15.88 -13.93 0.90
CA ASP A 124 -16.37 -13.41 2.19
C ASP A 124 -15.62 -12.18 2.71
N MET A 125 -15.29 -11.23 1.84
CA MET A 125 -14.59 -10.00 2.21
C MET A 125 -15.56 -8.95 2.77
N ASP A 126 -15.22 -8.37 3.93
CA ASP A 126 -15.90 -7.17 4.41
C ASP A 126 -15.20 -5.92 3.85
N LEU A 127 -15.79 -5.37 2.78
CA LEU A 127 -15.27 -4.21 2.04
C LEU A 127 -15.83 -2.88 2.57
N THR A 128 -16.51 -2.89 3.71
CA THR A 128 -17.12 -1.67 4.28
C THR A 128 -16.04 -0.62 4.58
N GLY A 129 -16.19 0.56 3.97
CA GLY A 129 -15.25 1.68 4.16
C GLY A 129 -13.97 1.58 3.31
N ILE A 130 -13.94 0.69 2.33
CA ILE A 130 -12.94 0.65 1.26
C ILE A 130 -13.47 1.44 0.06
N ASP A 131 -12.64 2.30 -0.50
CA ASP A 131 -13.03 3.28 -1.53
C ASP A 131 -12.60 2.86 -2.94
N TRP A 132 -11.57 2.02 -3.06
CA TRP A 132 -11.05 1.56 -4.34
C TRP A 132 -10.41 0.17 -4.21
N ILE A 133 -10.68 -0.70 -5.17
CA ILE A 133 -10.00 -1.97 -5.39
C ILE A 133 -9.21 -1.97 -6.71
N ILE A 134 -7.95 -2.42 -6.66
CA ILE A 134 -7.09 -2.74 -7.80
C ILE A 134 -6.94 -4.25 -7.89
N VAL A 135 -7.05 -4.82 -9.08
CA VAL A 135 -6.87 -6.25 -9.33
C VAL A 135 -5.90 -6.45 -10.48
N GLY A 136 -4.87 -7.28 -10.29
CA GLY A 136 -3.84 -7.54 -11.29
C GLY A 136 -3.23 -8.93 -11.15
N GLY A 137 -2.83 -9.51 -12.29
CA GLY A 137 -2.10 -10.78 -12.32
C GLY A 137 -0.59 -10.57 -12.17
N GLU A 138 0.17 -11.67 -12.13
CA GLU A 138 1.63 -11.59 -12.23
C GLU A 138 2.07 -11.14 -13.62
N SER A 139 3.23 -10.49 -13.70
CA SER A 139 3.87 -10.08 -14.95
C SER A 139 5.24 -10.74 -15.13
N GLY A 140 5.69 -10.86 -16.37
CA GLY A 140 7.00 -11.42 -16.73
C GLY A 140 7.01 -12.93 -17.02
N PRO A 141 8.18 -13.50 -17.38
CA PRO A 141 8.32 -14.91 -17.70
C PRO A 141 7.94 -15.81 -16.50
N GLY A 142 7.07 -16.79 -16.75
CA GLY A 142 6.62 -17.73 -15.71
C GLY A 142 5.48 -17.21 -14.81
N ALA A 143 4.86 -16.08 -15.17
CA ALA A 143 3.68 -15.55 -14.48
C ALA A 143 2.56 -16.60 -14.37
N ARG A 144 2.03 -16.79 -13.17
CA ARG A 144 0.88 -17.68 -12.94
C ARG A 144 -0.37 -17.06 -13.55
N PRO A 145 -1.24 -17.87 -14.20
CA PRO A 145 -2.48 -17.36 -14.76
C PRO A 145 -3.40 -16.86 -13.65
N MET A 146 -3.87 -15.62 -13.79
CA MET A 146 -4.99 -15.09 -13.02
C MET A 146 -6.28 -15.52 -13.69
N LYS A 147 -7.19 -16.14 -12.94
CA LYS A 147 -8.46 -16.60 -13.50
C LYS A 147 -9.52 -15.50 -13.47
N GLU A 148 -10.28 -15.38 -14.56
CA GLU A 148 -11.33 -14.38 -14.71
C GLU A 148 -12.40 -14.49 -13.60
N GLU A 149 -12.76 -15.71 -13.19
CA GLU A 149 -13.75 -15.93 -12.14
C GLU A 149 -13.36 -15.33 -10.79
N TRP A 150 -12.05 -15.17 -10.51
CA TRP A 150 -11.58 -14.54 -9.27
C TRP A 150 -11.82 -13.03 -9.30
N VAL A 151 -11.62 -12.39 -10.45
CA VAL A 151 -11.86 -10.96 -10.65
C VAL A 151 -13.35 -10.65 -10.57
N ILE A 152 -14.18 -11.47 -11.23
CA ILE A 152 -15.65 -11.38 -11.17
C ILE A 152 -16.12 -11.53 -9.72
N GLY A 153 -15.61 -12.52 -8.99
CA GLY A 153 -15.97 -12.74 -7.59
C GLY A 153 -15.63 -11.54 -6.67
N ILE A 154 -14.54 -10.82 -6.93
CA ILE A 154 -14.21 -9.59 -6.20
C ILE A 154 -15.19 -8.45 -6.56
N ARG A 155 -15.46 -8.25 -7.86
CA ARG A 155 -16.38 -7.21 -8.33
C ARG A 155 -17.77 -7.37 -7.71
N ASP A 156 -18.30 -8.59 -7.69
CA ASP A 156 -19.66 -8.86 -7.25
C ASP A 156 -19.84 -8.70 -5.72
N GLN A 157 -18.74 -8.70 -4.95
CA GLN A 157 -18.75 -8.42 -3.51
C GLN A 157 -18.64 -6.92 -3.18
N TYR A 158 -18.18 -6.08 -4.12
CA TYR A 158 -18.01 -4.63 -3.92
C TYR A 158 -19.25 -3.81 -4.32
N ALA A 159 -20.27 -4.46 -4.89
CA ALA A 159 -21.48 -3.83 -5.41
C ALA A 159 -22.48 -3.43 -4.31
#